data_AF-A0A7T7CBM7-F1
#
_entry.id   AF-A0A7T7CBM7-F1
#
_cell.length_a   1.000
_cell.length_b   1.000
_cell.length_c   1.000
_cell.angle_alpha   90.00
_cell.angle_beta   90.00
_cell.angle_gamma   90.00
#
_symmetry.space_group_name_H-M   'P 1'
#
loop_
_entity.id
_entity.type
_entity.pdbx_description
1 polymer ?
#
loop_
_entity_poly.entity_id
_entity_poly.type
_entity_poly.pdbx_seq_one_letter_code
_entity_poly.pdbx_strand_id
1 'polypeptide(L)'
;MFRAILIAVLSVALIGTGVFAYNEHQEKEALAISHENNYQKAFHQLAFHLDHMQDELGASLATNGVANMNGSMAEVWRISSLAHSDMGDLPMGLVPIDKTEEYLSNVADFTHDVAIRDRAEEPLTDDEYEQLETFYEQAGELSGDLRTVQANVLADDIRWRDIETELVANTDPGEGTAIDGIQQIDEKAKGFGENNWNDDTGFPVDAEERLANVVEDKEKFDEEEAVERAREFLNVPDDTNADISRLGEGIPYEGYKIYIEDPDGESNYAMDMTLRGGLPTWVMQDRPITETNISLNEASEIAADFLDERGFDDVELVDGKQYDSIGTFQFVPTANDARLYPDAIIMKVALDDGDVVGYKGADYLANHRERHDLDPELSLEEALDEVHENLEVREEHLAVIENQSGEEVLTYELYGTMNDDTYQLFINANDGTEEDVKRMQGAEPVYDAM
;
A
#
# COMPACT_ATOMS: atom_id res chain seq x y z
N MET A 1 55.97 28.02 38.77
CA MET A 1 54.91 27.21 39.40
C MET A 1 53.52 27.69 39.02
N PHE A 2 53.01 28.82 39.55
CA PHE A 2 51.65 29.33 39.28
C PHE A 2 51.26 29.37 37.79
N ARG A 3 52.12 29.90 36.91
CA ARG A 3 51.87 29.94 35.44
C ARG A 3 51.65 28.55 34.82
N ALA A 4 52.38 27.52 35.25
CA ALA A 4 52.24 26.17 34.71
C ALA A 4 50.93 25.50 35.16
N ILE A 5 50.51 25.75 36.41
CA ILE A 5 49.23 25.28 36.94
C ILE A 5 48.07 25.96 36.19
N LEU A 6 48.16 27.28 35.98
CA LEU A 6 47.16 28.03 35.22
C LEU A 6 47.03 27.54 33.77
N ILE A 7 48.15 27.30 33.09
CA ILE A 7 48.15 26.74 31.72
C ILE A 7 47.50 25.35 31.72
N ALA A 8 47.85 24.45 32.64
CA ALA A 8 47.26 23.12 32.72
C ALA A 8 45.73 23.16 32.95
N VAL A 9 45.25 24.04 33.84
CA VAL A 9 43.80 24.22 34.09
C VAL A 9 43.09 24.77 32.84
N LEU A 10 43.69 25.75 32.15
CA LEU A 10 43.12 26.29 30.91
C LEU A 10 43.14 25.26 29.76
N SER A 11 44.16 24.41 29.65
CA SER A 11 44.19 23.30 28.69
C SER A 11 43.09 22.28 28.96
N VAL A 12 42.87 21.88 30.23
CA VAL A 12 41.78 20.96 30.58
C VAL A 12 40.41 21.59 30.32
N ALA A 13 40.23 22.88 30.66
CA ALA A 13 39.00 23.59 30.36
C ALA A 13 38.72 23.65 28.85
N LEU A 14 39.74 23.96 28.03
CA LEU A 14 39.63 24.02 26.57
C LEU A 14 39.26 22.67 25.95
N ILE A 15 39.89 21.59 26.41
CA ILE A 15 39.56 20.21 25.98
C ILE A 15 38.12 19.87 26.39
N GLY A 16 37.72 20.19 27.62
CA GLY A 16 36.35 19.98 28.11
C GLY A 16 35.31 20.72 27.27
N THR A 17 35.56 21.99 26.92
CA THR A 17 34.67 22.76 26.02
C THR A 17 34.66 22.22 24.60
N GLY A 18 35.79 21.68 24.10
CA GLY A 18 35.86 21.06 22.77
C GLY A 18 35.05 19.77 22.68
N VAL A 19 35.15 18.90 23.69
CA VAL A 19 34.33 17.67 23.78
C VAL A 19 32.85 18.01 23.97
N PHE A 20 32.53 18.98 24.83
CA PHE A 20 31.14 19.43 25.00
C PHE A 20 30.56 19.97 23.68
N ALA A 21 31.27 20.86 22.99
CA ALA A 21 30.82 21.40 21.71
C ALA A 21 30.69 20.35 20.60
N TYR A 22 31.54 19.32 20.61
CA TYR A 22 31.45 18.20 19.67
C TYR A 22 30.23 17.31 19.95
N ASN A 23 29.96 16.98 21.21
CA ASN A 23 28.77 16.21 21.60
C ASN A 23 27.48 16.99 21.29
N GLU A 24 27.41 18.25 21.70
CA GLU A 24 26.30 19.18 21.43
C GLU A 24 26.04 19.32 19.91
N HIS A 25 27.09 19.28 19.08
CA HIS A 25 26.96 19.32 17.62
C HIS A 25 26.36 18.03 17.06
N GLN A 26 26.86 16.86 17.48
CA GLN A 26 26.31 15.56 17.06
C GLN A 26 24.87 15.35 17.54
N GLU A 27 24.53 15.76 18.77
CA GLU A 27 23.16 15.67 19.29
C GLU A 27 22.21 16.54 18.47
N LYS A 28 22.64 17.75 18.05
CA LYS A 28 21.85 18.61 17.16
C LYS A 28 21.73 18.09 15.74
N GLU A 29 22.78 17.48 15.21
CA GLU A 29 22.78 16.89 13.87
C GLU A 29 21.86 15.65 13.82
N ALA A 30 21.94 14.78 14.83
CA ALA A 30 21.05 13.63 14.97
C ALA A 30 19.58 14.05 15.13
N LEU A 31 19.29 15.09 15.93
CA LEU A 31 17.94 15.66 16.03
C LEU A 31 17.49 16.27 14.69
N ALA A 32 18.33 17.03 14.00
CA ALA A 32 17.99 17.64 12.72
C ALA A 32 17.65 16.59 11.65
N ILE A 33 18.43 15.49 11.58
CA ILE A 33 18.14 14.35 10.69
C ILE A 33 16.83 13.67 11.10
N SER A 34 16.58 13.48 12.41
CA SER A 34 15.33 12.88 12.88
C SER A 34 14.10 13.74 12.56
N HIS A 35 14.21 15.07 12.60
CA HIS A 35 13.13 15.98 12.22
C HIS A 35 12.91 15.98 10.70
N GLU A 36 13.97 16.05 9.90
CA GLU A 36 13.91 15.96 8.44
C GLU A 36 13.22 14.66 7.99
N ASN A 37 13.64 13.51 8.53
CA ASN A 37 13.02 12.22 8.24
C ASN A 37 11.53 12.17 8.65
N ASN A 38 11.14 12.85 9.74
CA ASN A 38 9.74 12.92 10.16
C ASN A 38 8.90 13.74 9.19
N TYR A 39 9.42 14.87 8.71
CA TYR A 39 8.73 15.73 7.73
C TYR A 39 8.59 15.05 6.37
N GLN A 40 9.65 14.39 5.89
CA GLN A 40 9.57 13.58 4.67
C GLN A 40 8.52 12.47 4.82
N LYS A 41 8.58 11.70 5.90
CA LYS A 41 7.62 10.64 6.20
C LYS A 41 6.18 11.16 6.23
N ALA A 42 5.90 12.21 7.00
CA ALA A 42 4.57 12.82 7.13
C ALA A 42 4.05 13.33 5.78
N PHE A 43 4.89 13.98 4.98
CA PHE A 43 4.50 14.46 3.66
C PHE A 43 4.20 13.32 2.67
N HIS A 44 4.99 12.25 2.67
CA HIS A 44 4.71 11.05 1.87
C HIS A 44 3.42 10.35 2.30
N GLN A 45 3.16 10.25 3.61
CA GLN A 45 1.92 9.66 4.13
C GLN A 45 0.68 10.50 3.81
N LEU A 46 0.76 11.84 3.91
CA LEU A 46 -0.33 12.74 3.55
C LEU A 46 -0.73 12.57 2.07
N ALA A 47 0.25 12.53 1.15
CA ALA A 47 0.00 12.29 -0.27
C ALA A 47 -0.66 10.92 -0.48
N PHE A 48 -0.10 9.86 0.12
CA PHE A 48 -0.65 8.50 0.05
C PHE A 48 -2.09 8.39 0.59
N HIS A 49 -2.41 9.07 1.69
CA HIS A 49 -3.77 9.06 2.23
C HIS A 49 -4.75 9.87 1.36
N LEU A 50 -4.31 10.93 0.68
CA LEU A 50 -5.17 11.63 -0.30
C LEU A 50 -5.39 10.82 -1.58
N ASP A 51 -4.39 10.07 -2.06
CA ASP A 51 -4.58 9.07 -3.13
C ASP A 51 -5.61 8.00 -2.72
N HIS A 52 -5.41 7.39 -1.55
CA HIS A 52 -6.28 6.31 -1.06
C HIS A 52 -7.72 6.81 -0.80
N MET A 53 -7.86 8.06 -0.33
CA MET A 53 -9.15 8.73 -0.21
C MET A 53 -9.82 8.90 -1.58
N GLN A 54 -9.08 9.32 -2.62
CA GLN A 54 -9.62 9.40 -3.98
C GLN A 54 -10.08 8.03 -4.49
N ASP A 55 -9.29 6.98 -4.24
CA ASP A 55 -9.62 5.60 -4.66
C ASP A 55 -10.92 5.10 -4.01
N GLU A 56 -11.08 5.28 -2.70
CA GLU A 56 -12.30 4.87 -1.96
C GLU A 56 -13.53 5.75 -2.30
N LEU A 57 -13.35 7.06 -2.49
CA LEU A 57 -14.41 7.95 -2.97
C LEU A 57 -14.88 7.55 -4.38
N GLY A 58 -13.95 7.21 -5.27
CA GLY A 58 -14.24 6.75 -6.63
C GLY A 58 -14.97 5.41 -6.63
N ALA A 59 -14.48 4.43 -5.84
CA ALA A 59 -15.14 3.13 -5.67
C ALA A 59 -16.58 3.30 -5.13
N SER A 60 -16.78 4.21 -4.18
CA SER A 60 -18.10 4.55 -3.65
C SER A 60 -19.04 5.13 -4.71
N LEU A 61 -18.54 5.92 -5.67
CA LEU A 61 -19.37 6.43 -6.78
C LEU A 61 -19.77 5.33 -7.76
N ALA A 62 -18.93 4.31 -7.96
CA ALA A 62 -19.23 3.16 -8.83
C ALA A 62 -20.10 2.08 -8.17
N THR A 63 -20.29 2.16 -6.84
CA THR A 63 -21.06 1.24 -6.00
C THR A 63 -22.57 1.44 -6.16
N ASN A 64 -23.30 0.39 -6.54
CA ASN A 64 -24.77 0.36 -6.50
C ASN A 64 -25.29 -0.23 -5.16
N GLY A 65 -24.44 -0.96 -4.43
CA GLY A 65 -24.77 -1.69 -3.21
C GLY A 65 -24.80 -0.83 -1.94
N VAL A 66 -25.93 -0.87 -1.23
CA VAL A 66 -26.13 -0.16 0.05
C VAL A 66 -25.12 -0.56 1.15
N ALA A 67 -24.71 -1.83 1.21
CA ALA A 67 -23.81 -2.32 2.27
C ALA A 67 -22.36 -1.89 2.05
N ASN A 68 -21.85 -2.03 0.82
CA ASN A 68 -20.48 -1.62 0.45
C ASN A 68 -20.27 -0.13 0.66
N MET A 69 -21.25 0.67 0.24
CA MET A 69 -21.26 2.12 0.44
C MET A 69 -21.03 2.50 1.91
N ASN A 70 -21.62 1.81 2.90
CA ASN A 70 -21.38 2.16 4.31
C ASN A 70 -19.97 1.78 4.78
N GLY A 71 -19.39 0.68 4.26
CA GLY A 71 -18.01 0.28 4.53
C GLY A 71 -17.01 1.29 3.95
N SER A 72 -17.13 1.60 2.66
CA SER A 72 -16.27 2.56 1.97
C SER A 72 -16.34 3.96 2.59
N MET A 73 -17.53 4.41 3.00
CA MET A 73 -17.69 5.69 3.70
C MET A 73 -17.00 5.71 5.08
N ALA A 74 -17.06 4.61 5.84
CA ALA A 74 -16.32 4.49 7.11
C ALA A 74 -14.80 4.48 6.89
N GLU A 75 -14.33 3.90 5.78
CA GLU A 75 -12.93 3.87 5.40
C GLU A 75 -12.43 5.24 4.92
N VAL A 76 -13.19 5.97 4.09
CA VAL A 76 -12.89 7.37 3.73
C VAL A 76 -12.78 8.25 4.97
N TRP A 77 -13.68 8.11 5.95
CA TRP A 77 -13.61 8.85 7.22
C TRP A 77 -12.31 8.53 8.00
N ARG A 78 -11.93 7.25 8.05
CA ARG A 78 -10.69 6.78 8.69
C ARG A 78 -9.44 7.34 7.99
N ILE A 79 -9.40 7.31 6.66
CA ILE A 79 -8.30 7.83 5.84
C ILE A 79 -8.19 9.35 6.01
N SER A 80 -9.31 10.07 6.00
CA SER A 80 -9.36 11.53 6.22
C SER A 80 -8.77 11.92 7.59
N SER A 81 -9.08 11.13 8.62
CA SER A 81 -8.53 11.31 9.97
C SER A 81 -7.02 11.06 10.03
N LEU A 82 -6.49 10.09 9.26
CA LEU A 82 -5.05 9.85 9.14
C LEU A 82 -4.33 10.96 8.36
N ALA A 83 -4.87 11.40 7.23
CA ALA A 83 -4.34 12.52 6.46
C ALA A 83 -4.25 13.80 7.32
N HIS A 84 -5.28 14.08 8.13
CA HIS A 84 -5.27 15.21 9.05
C HIS A 84 -4.19 15.07 10.14
N SER A 85 -3.94 13.84 10.64
CA SER A 85 -2.85 13.57 11.59
C SER A 85 -1.47 13.77 10.98
N ASP A 86 -1.22 13.27 9.76
CA ASP A 86 0.08 13.44 9.09
C ASP A 86 0.37 14.92 8.80
N MET A 87 -0.68 15.70 8.48
CA MET A 87 -0.56 17.14 8.26
C MET A 87 -0.12 17.89 9.54
N GLY A 88 -0.58 17.44 10.72
CA GLY A 88 -0.13 17.95 12.02
C GLY A 88 1.34 17.65 12.36
N ASP A 89 1.95 16.65 11.70
CA ASP A 89 3.36 16.27 11.86
C ASP A 89 4.32 17.01 10.89
N LEU A 90 3.80 17.81 9.96
CA LEU A 90 4.57 18.72 9.09
C LEU A 90 5.23 19.87 9.88
N PRO A 91 6.16 20.67 9.30
CA PRO A 91 6.84 21.75 10.00
C PRO A 91 5.86 22.79 10.62
N MET A 92 5.68 22.70 11.93
CA MET A 92 4.51 23.20 12.67
C MET A 92 3.97 24.57 12.23
N GLY A 93 2.77 24.58 11.66
CA GLY A 93 1.85 25.73 11.63
C GLY A 93 2.35 27.00 10.95
N LEU A 94 3.35 26.89 10.08
CA LEU A 94 3.93 28.01 9.34
C LEU A 94 3.62 27.97 7.84
N VAL A 95 3.31 26.79 7.31
CA VAL A 95 2.70 26.64 5.98
C VAL A 95 1.20 26.88 6.17
N PRO A 96 0.53 27.74 5.38
CA PRO A 96 -0.93 27.80 5.39
C PRO A 96 -1.44 26.49 4.76
N ILE A 97 -2.15 25.72 5.58
CA ILE A 97 -2.77 24.43 5.25
C ILE A 97 -4.20 24.35 5.83
N ASP A 98 -4.68 25.47 6.40
CA ASP A 98 -5.98 25.60 7.09
C ASP A 98 -7.15 25.12 6.22
N LYS A 99 -7.00 25.19 4.88
CA LYS A 99 -8.02 24.80 3.90
C LYS A 99 -7.92 23.36 3.46
N THR A 100 -6.72 22.78 3.42
CA THR A 100 -6.58 21.33 3.28
C THR A 100 -7.10 20.62 4.55
N GLU A 101 -6.87 21.18 5.74
CA GLU A 101 -7.50 20.72 6.98
C GLU A 101 -9.04 20.82 6.93
N GLU A 102 -9.59 21.95 6.45
CA GLU A 102 -11.04 22.14 6.31
C GLU A 102 -11.65 21.17 5.29
N TYR A 103 -11.00 20.94 4.15
CA TYR A 103 -11.39 19.91 3.17
C TYR A 103 -11.45 18.50 3.80
N LEU A 104 -10.35 18.06 4.43
CA LEU A 104 -10.29 16.72 5.06
C LEU A 104 -11.35 16.57 6.15
N SER A 105 -11.61 17.63 6.91
CA SER A 105 -12.66 17.65 7.93
C SER A 105 -14.06 17.51 7.30
N ASN A 106 -14.34 18.23 6.21
CA ASN A 106 -15.64 18.15 5.53
C ASN A 106 -15.87 16.75 4.90
N VAL A 107 -14.84 16.13 4.32
CA VAL A 107 -14.91 14.76 3.79
C VAL A 107 -15.12 13.75 4.92
N ALA A 108 -14.38 13.88 6.01
CA ALA A 108 -14.53 13.03 7.20
C ALA A 108 -15.97 13.12 7.75
N ASP A 109 -16.46 14.33 8.04
CA ASP A 109 -17.78 14.54 8.62
C ASP A 109 -18.89 14.00 7.69
N PHE A 110 -18.84 14.29 6.39
CA PHE A 110 -19.81 13.77 5.41
C PHE A 110 -19.81 12.24 5.35
N THR A 111 -18.64 11.63 5.15
CA THR A 111 -18.56 10.17 4.98
C THR A 111 -18.89 9.43 6.28
N HIS A 112 -18.57 9.99 7.44
CA HIS A 112 -19.06 9.49 8.72
C HIS A 112 -20.59 9.50 8.82
N ASP A 113 -21.23 10.65 8.54
CA ASP A 113 -22.69 10.80 8.54
C ASP A 113 -23.36 9.81 7.56
N VAL A 114 -22.73 9.55 6.41
CA VAL A 114 -23.22 8.58 5.43
C VAL A 114 -23.08 7.13 5.92
N ALA A 115 -21.97 6.78 6.59
CA ALA A 115 -21.70 5.42 7.06
C ALA A 115 -22.64 4.96 8.20
N ILE A 116 -23.07 5.88 9.07
CA ILE A 116 -23.82 5.53 10.30
C ILE A 116 -25.35 5.46 10.13
N ARG A 117 -25.90 5.82 8.96
CA ARG A 117 -27.36 5.83 8.71
C ARG A 117 -27.91 4.51 8.15
N ASP A 118 -29.18 4.23 8.44
CA ASP A 118 -29.89 3.07 7.86
C ASP A 118 -30.35 3.40 6.43
N ARG A 119 -29.49 3.02 5.49
CA ARG A 119 -29.62 3.27 4.06
C ARG A 119 -30.75 2.50 3.37
N ALA A 120 -31.23 1.41 3.97
CA ALA A 120 -32.41 0.69 3.45
C ALA A 120 -33.69 1.53 3.63
N GLU A 121 -33.68 2.49 4.56
CA GLU A 121 -34.74 3.49 4.74
C GLU A 121 -34.35 4.88 4.16
N GLU A 122 -33.06 5.24 4.13
CA GLU A 122 -32.55 6.55 3.67
C GLU A 122 -31.31 6.45 2.72
N PRO A 123 -31.49 6.22 1.41
CA PRO A 123 -30.40 6.17 0.41
C PRO A 123 -29.77 7.56 0.15
N LEU A 124 -28.75 7.64 -0.73
CA LEU A 124 -28.18 8.94 -1.13
C LEU A 124 -29.28 9.80 -1.77
N THR A 125 -29.27 11.10 -1.45
CA THR A 125 -29.95 12.07 -2.29
C THR A 125 -29.07 12.44 -3.48
N ASP A 126 -29.67 12.92 -4.57
CA ASP A 126 -28.94 13.44 -5.73
C ASP A 126 -27.90 14.51 -5.31
N ASP A 127 -28.28 15.41 -4.38
CA ASP A 127 -27.39 16.45 -3.80
C ASP A 127 -26.18 15.85 -3.05
N GLU A 128 -26.36 14.72 -2.35
CA GLU A 128 -25.28 14.02 -1.64
C GLU A 128 -24.37 13.24 -2.60
N TYR A 129 -24.91 12.74 -3.71
CA TYR A 129 -24.10 12.09 -4.76
C TYR A 129 -23.25 13.13 -5.52
N GLU A 130 -23.83 14.28 -5.91
CA GLU A 130 -23.07 15.42 -6.46
C GLU A 130 -21.96 15.90 -5.50
N GLN A 131 -22.23 15.88 -4.19
CA GLN A 131 -21.24 16.22 -3.16
C GLN A 131 -20.11 15.17 -3.05
N LEU A 132 -20.41 13.89 -3.29
CA LEU A 132 -19.42 12.81 -3.32
C LEU A 132 -18.53 12.89 -4.58
N GLU A 133 -19.09 13.16 -5.76
CA GLU A 133 -18.33 13.47 -6.98
C GLU A 133 -17.41 14.68 -6.77
N THR A 134 -17.95 15.72 -6.13
CA THR A 134 -17.20 16.95 -5.79
C THR A 134 -16.00 16.65 -4.88
N PHE A 135 -16.13 15.76 -3.89
CA PHE A 135 -14.99 15.34 -3.06
C PHE A 135 -13.99 14.47 -3.81
N TYR A 136 -14.47 13.57 -4.68
CA TYR A 136 -13.61 12.73 -5.53
C TYR A 136 -12.70 13.58 -6.44
N GLU A 137 -13.26 14.58 -7.14
CA GLU A 137 -12.49 15.51 -7.98
C GLU A 137 -11.44 16.29 -7.16
N GLN A 138 -11.81 16.74 -5.96
CA GLN A 138 -10.93 17.50 -5.06
C GLN A 138 -9.78 16.66 -4.50
N ALA A 139 -10.03 15.41 -4.11
CA ALA A 139 -8.98 14.49 -3.67
C ALA A 139 -7.93 14.29 -4.77
N GLY A 140 -8.37 14.11 -6.02
CA GLY A 140 -7.49 13.97 -7.18
C GLY A 140 -6.67 15.22 -7.49
N GLU A 141 -7.26 16.42 -7.43
CA GLU A 141 -6.51 17.66 -7.62
C GLU A 141 -5.47 17.88 -6.51
N LEU A 142 -5.87 17.70 -5.24
CA LEU A 142 -4.98 17.87 -4.08
C LEU A 142 -3.82 16.87 -4.09
N SER A 143 -4.08 15.60 -4.42
CA SER A 143 -3.00 14.61 -4.53
C SER A 143 -2.06 14.92 -5.70
N GLY A 144 -2.60 15.27 -6.87
CA GLY A 144 -1.80 15.64 -8.05
C GLY A 144 -0.85 16.81 -7.77
N ASP A 145 -1.32 17.83 -7.07
CA ASP A 145 -0.47 18.96 -6.65
C ASP A 145 0.56 18.53 -5.59
N LEU A 146 0.18 17.74 -4.57
CA LEU A 146 1.11 17.26 -3.53
C LEU A 146 2.24 16.41 -4.12
N ARG A 147 1.92 15.53 -5.07
CA ARG A 147 2.89 14.71 -5.80
C ARG A 147 3.80 15.55 -6.70
N THR A 148 3.28 16.65 -7.27
CA THR A 148 4.11 17.65 -7.98
C THR A 148 5.10 18.33 -7.03
N VAL A 149 4.67 18.73 -5.82
CA VAL A 149 5.57 19.26 -4.78
C VAL A 149 6.59 18.21 -4.34
N GLN A 150 6.17 16.95 -4.19
CA GLN A 150 7.05 15.82 -3.85
C GLN A 150 8.17 15.63 -4.89
N ALA A 151 7.81 15.62 -6.18
CA ALA A 151 8.76 15.49 -7.29
C ALA A 151 9.78 16.64 -7.30
N ASN A 152 9.32 17.89 -7.11
CA ASN A 152 10.20 19.07 -7.04
C ASN A 152 11.16 19.00 -5.83
N VAL A 153 10.66 18.64 -4.65
CA VAL A 153 11.47 18.50 -3.42
C VAL A 153 12.58 17.46 -3.59
N LEU A 154 12.27 16.32 -4.22
CA LEU A 154 13.22 15.26 -4.51
C LEU A 154 14.23 15.64 -5.61
N ALA A 155 13.80 16.36 -6.65
CA ALA A 155 14.65 16.77 -7.77
C ALA A 155 15.71 17.82 -7.36
N ASP A 156 15.34 18.77 -6.49
CA ASP A 156 16.19 19.88 -6.08
C ASP A 156 16.97 19.65 -4.76
N ASP A 157 16.91 18.45 -4.16
CA ASP A 157 17.50 18.12 -2.84
C ASP A 157 17.04 19.09 -1.74
N ILE A 158 15.75 19.47 -1.78
CA ILE A 158 15.17 20.46 -0.85
C ILE A 158 14.94 19.79 0.50
N ARG A 159 15.50 20.39 1.55
CA ARG A 159 15.33 19.92 2.93
C ARG A 159 14.16 20.65 3.59
N TRP A 160 13.25 19.92 4.23
CA TRP A 160 12.12 20.48 4.96
C TRP A 160 12.54 21.43 6.09
N ARG A 161 13.71 21.20 6.70
CA ARG A 161 14.29 22.14 7.68
C ARG A 161 14.73 23.49 7.07
N ASP A 162 15.07 23.54 5.78
CA ASP A 162 15.38 24.82 5.12
C ASP A 162 14.10 25.58 4.79
N ILE A 163 13.04 24.88 4.34
CA ILE A 163 11.67 25.41 4.25
C ILE A 163 11.22 26.01 5.59
N GLU A 164 11.32 25.27 6.70
CA GLU A 164 11.01 25.75 8.05
C GLU A 164 11.78 27.04 8.39
N THR A 165 13.07 27.11 8.01
CA THR A 165 13.92 28.27 8.27
C THR A 165 13.47 29.51 7.48
N GLU A 166 13.06 29.34 6.23
CA GLU A 166 12.56 30.43 5.37
C GLU A 166 11.20 30.96 5.83
N LEU A 167 10.31 30.05 6.25
CA LEU A 167 9.01 30.38 6.83
C LEU A 167 9.16 31.16 8.15
N VAL A 168 10.01 30.70 9.07
CA VAL A 168 10.34 31.43 10.31
C VAL A 168 10.92 32.82 10.00
N ALA A 169 11.70 32.96 8.93
CA ALA A 169 12.26 34.24 8.50
C ALA A 169 11.23 35.21 7.90
N ASN A 170 10.00 34.76 7.60
CA ASN A 170 8.98 35.52 6.86
C ASN A 170 9.52 36.05 5.53
N THR A 171 10.30 35.22 4.82
CA THR A 171 10.76 35.52 3.46
C THR A 171 9.61 35.27 2.50
N ASP A 172 9.39 36.18 1.55
CA ASP A 172 8.44 35.99 0.45
C ASP A 172 8.95 34.81 -0.41
N PRO A 173 8.25 33.66 -0.44
CA PRO A 173 8.70 32.52 -1.23
C PRO A 173 8.66 32.91 -2.72
N GLY A 174 9.72 32.58 -3.46
CA GLY A 174 9.73 32.82 -4.89
C GLY A 174 8.70 31.94 -5.61
N GLU A 175 8.13 32.44 -6.71
CA GLU A 175 7.33 31.64 -7.64
C GLU A 175 8.11 30.36 -8.02
N GLY A 176 7.46 29.19 -7.91
CA GLY A 176 8.04 27.88 -8.22
C GLY A 176 8.78 27.19 -7.06
N THR A 177 8.72 27.69 -5.83
CA THR A 177 9.30 27.01 -4.66
C THR A 177 8.34 25.98 -4.05
N ALA A 178 8.86 25.02 -3.28
CA ALA A 178 8.02 24.06 -2.54
C ALA A 178 7.01 24.74 -1.58
N ILE A 179 7.38 25.90 -1.01
CA ILE A 179 6.46 26.71 -0.18
C ILE A 179 5.31 27.29 -1.03
N ASP A 180 5.63 27.84 -2.20
CA ASP A 180 4.64 28.37 -3.16
C ASP A 180 3.70 27.25 -3.64
N GLY A 181 4.22 26.04 -3.89
CA GLY A 181 3.41 24.86 -4.20
C GLY A 181 2.39 24.51 -3.11
N ILE A 182 2.80 24.44 -1.84
CA ILE A 182 1.86 24.13 -0.75
C ILE A 182 0.89 25.30 -0.49
N GLN A 183 1.32 26.55 -0.68
CA GLN A 183 0.42 27.71 -0.64
C GLN A 183 -0.65 27.65 -1.74
N GLN A 184 -0.31 27.21 -2.95
CA GLN A 184 -1.28 27.03 -4.03
C GLN A 184 -2.27 25.90 -3.75
N ILE A 185 -1.83 24.80 -3.12
CA ILE A 185 -2.70 23.71 -2.65
C ILE A 185 -3.76 24.24 -1.65
N ASP A 186 -3.34 25.01 -0.65
CA ASP A 186 -4.24 25.63 0.33
C ASP A 186 -5.16 26.70 -0.31
N GLU A 187 -4.64 27.52 -1.23
CA GLU A 187 -5.45 28.51 -1.94
C GLU A 187 -6.50 27.89 -2.87
N LYS A 188 -6.27 26.68 -3.40
CA LYS A 188 -7.29 25.90 -4.13
C LYS A 188 -8.34 25.33 -3.18
N ALA A 189 -7.92 24.72 -2.07
CA ALA A 189 -8.81 24.14 -1.06
C ALA A 189 -9.77 25.17 -0.41
N LYS A 190 -9.41 26.47 -0.48
CA LYS A 190 -10.20 27.64 -0.05
C LYS A 190 -11.60 27.77 -0.68
N GLY A 191 -11.89 27.01 -1.74
CA GLY A 191 -13.22 26.95 -2.36
C GLY A 191 -14.29 26.25 -1.53
N PHE A 192 -13.89 25.51 -0.47
CA PHE A 192 -14.73 24.50 0.19
C PHE A 192 -14.97 24.86 1.68
N GLY A 193 -16.23 24.80 2.13
CA GLY A 193 -16.68 25.10 3.52
C GLY A 193 -18.19 25.41 3.58
N GLU A 194 -18.95 25.16 4.65
CA GLU A 194 -18.66 24.74 6.04
C GLU A 194 -19.79 23.79 6.53
N ASN A 195 -19.55 22.82 7.45
CA ASN A 195 -20.39 22.50 8.65
C ASN A 195 -19.87 21.25 9.42
N ASN A 196 -20.01 21.21 10.77
CA ASN A 196 -19.44 20.18 11.68
C ASN A 196 -20.44 19.08 12.14
N TRP A 197 -19.99 17.84 12.45
CA TRP A 197 -20.27 17.01 13.68
C TRP A 197 -19.59 15.58 13.68
N ASN A 198 -19.73 14.74 14.74
CA ASN A 198 -18.62 13.94 15.34
C ASN A 198 -18.91 12.45 15.79
N ASP A 199 -17.94 11.50 15.59
CA ASP A 199 -17.52 10.24 16.33
C ASP A 199 -17.70 8.76 15.80
N ASP A 200 -16.60 8.17 15.25
CA ASP A 200 -15.85 6.90 15.63
C ASP A 200 -16.17 5.41 15.15
N THR A 201 -15.08 4.64 14.83
CA THR A 201 -14.85 3.15 14.60
C THR A 201 -15.41 2.40 13.35
N GLY A 202 -14.87 1.26 12.81
CA GLY A 202 -13.57 0.51 12.93
C GLY A 202 -13.58 -1.05 12.63
N PHE A 203 -12.61 -1.65 11.89
CA PHE A 203 -12.58 -3.09 11.41
C PHE A 203 -11.24 -3.92 11.60
N PRO A 204 -11.24 -5.30 11.53
CA PRO A 204 -10.04 -6.18 11.63
C PRO A 204 -9.83 -7.29 10.53
N VAL A 205 -8.78 -8.13 10.66
CA VAL A 205 -8.20 -9.12 9.68
C VAL A 205 -7.86 -10.47 10.36
N ASP A 206 -7.77 -11.63 9.65
CA ASP A 206 -6.74 -12.69 9.92
C ASP A 206 -6.56 -13.76 8.79
N ALA A 207 -5.30 -14.04 8.42
CA ALA A 207 -4.89 -15.11 7.49
C ALA A 207 -3.82 -16.06 8.06
N GLU A 208 -3.03 -15.63 9.06
CA GLU A 208 -1.95 -16.46 9.61
C GLU A 208 -2.49 -17.61 10.48
N GLU A 209 -3.60 -17.37 11.19
CA GLU A 209 -4.28 -18.43 11.96
C GLU A 209 -4.76 -19.57 11.06
N ARG A 210 -5.18 -19.29 9.82
CA ARG A 210 -5.60 -20.32 8.84
C ARG A 210 -4.43 -21.23 8.48
N LEU A 211 -3.28 -20.63 8.12
CA LEU A 211 -2.07 -21.35 7.76
C LEU A 211 -1.59 -22.26 8.90
N ALA A 212 -1.68 -21.80 10.15
CA ALA A 212 -1.31 -22.60 11.31
C ALA A 212 -2.11 -23.91 11.42
N ASN A 213 -3.41 -23.87 11.13
CA ASN A 213 -4.27 -25.06 11.08
C ASN A 213 -3.90 -25.97 9.90
N VAL A 214 -3.67 -25.43 8.70
CA VAL A 214 -3.31 -26.21 7.50
C VAL A 214 -2.02 -27.00 7.68
N VAL A 215 -1.04 -26.47 8.43
CA VAL A 215 0.24 -27.14 8.64
C VAL A 215 0.28 -28.08 9.85
N GLU A 216 -0.70 -28.08 10.76
CA GLU A 216 -0.63 -28.84 12.03
C GLU A 216 -0.35 -30.35 11.83
N ASP A 217 -1.01 -30.97 10.84
CA ASP A 217 -0.90 -32.40 10.53
C ASP A 217 0.29 -32.73 9.58
N LYS A 218 1.00 -31.74 9.04
CA LYS A 218 2.15 -31.99 8.13
C LYS A 218 3.40 -32.43 8.89
N GLU A 219 4.24 -33.22 8.21
CA GLU A 219 5.52 -33.71 8.73
C GLU A 219 6.47 -32.56 9.08
N LYS A 220 7.24 -32.72 10.16
CA LYS A 220 8.22 -31.73 10.62
C LYS A 220 9.55 -31.93 9.90
N PHE A 221 10.05 -30.88 9.26
CA PHE A 221 11.37 -30.87 8.63
C PHE A 221 12.43 -30.28 9.56
N ASP A 222 13.64 -30.83 9.51
CA ASP A 222 14.79 -30.28 10.23
C ASP A 222 15.46 -29.12 9.47
N GLU A 223 16.56 -28.60 10.03
CA GLU A 223 17.24 -27.42 9.51
C GLU A 223 18.05 -27.73 8.22
N GLU A 224 18.46 -28.98 7.99
CA GLU A 224 19.18 -29.39 6.78
C GLU A 224 18.18 -29.55 5.62
N GLU A 225 17.06 -30.23 5.88
CA GLU A 225 15.96 -30.42 4.91
C GLU A 225 15.28 -29.10 4.51
N ALA A 226 15.14 -28.14 5.44
CA ALA A 226 14.57 -26.83 5.16
C ALA A 226 15.49 -25.98 4.25
N VAL A 227 16.81 -26.05 4.44
CA VAL A 227 17.78 -25.38 3.57
C VAL A 227 17.81 -26.02 2.18
N GLU A 228 17.73 -27.36 2.07
CA GLU A 228 17.64 -28.05 0.77
C GLU A 228 16.43 -27.55 -0.04
N ARG A 229 15.24 -27.49 0.57
CA ARG A 229 14.04 -26.93 -0.09
C ARG A 229 14.14 -25.46 -0.44
N ALA A 230 14.76 -24.66 0.41
CA ALA A 230 14.93 -23.24 0.14
C ALA A 230 15.84 -23.01 -1.09
N ARG A 231 16.89 -23.84 -1.25
CA ARG A 231 17.73 -23.83 -2.46
C ARG A 231 16.98 -24.30 -3.71
N GLU A 232 16.20 -25.37 -3.59
CA GLU A 232 15.35 -25.89 -4.69
C GLU A 232 14.34 -24.83 -5.17
N PHE A 233 13.63 -24.19 -4.24
CA PHE A 233 12.65 -23.14 -4.58
C PHE A 233 13.28 -21.93 -5.28
N LEU A 234 14.42 -21.46 -4.78
CA LEU A 234 15.18 -20.35 -5.38
C LEU A 234 15.99 -20.76 -6.63
N ASN A 235 16.09 -22.07 -6.93
CA ASN A 235 16.93 -22.62 -8.00
C ASN A 235 18.41 -22.18 -7.93
N VAL A 236 18.96 -22.11 -6.70
CA VAL A 236 20.39 -21.82 -6.46
C VAL A 236 21.21 -23.10 -6.27
N PRO A 237 22.53 -23.08 -6.50
CA PRO A 237 23.40 -24.25 -6.30
C PRO A 237 23.34 -24.87 -4.89
N ASP A 238 23.43 -26.20 -4.82
CA ASP A 238 23.40 -26.98 -3.57
C ASP A 238 24.49 -26.59 -2.55
N ASP A 239 25.60 -26.01 -2.99
CA ASP A 239 26.75 -25.60 -2.17
C ASP A 239 26.74 -24.11 -1.78
N THR A 240 25.73 -23.35 -2.20
CA THR A 240 25.51 -21.95 -1.79
C THR A 240 25.36 -21.82 -0.28
N ASN A 241 26.05 -20.86 0.33
CA ASN A 241 26.03 -20.68 1.78
C ASN A 241 24.63 -20.28 2.28
N ALA A 242 24.25 -20.81 3.45
CA ALA A 242 22.93 -20.57 4.03
C ALA A 242 23.01 -20.52 5.56
N ASP A 243 22.42 -19.47 6.14
CA ASP A 243 22.21 -19.32 7.58
C ASP A 243 20.73 -19.55 7.90
N ILE A 244 20.43 -20.42 8.87
CA ILE A 244 19.07 -20.78 9.27
C ILE A 244 18.83 -20.49 10.76
N SER A 245 17.63 -20.01 11.06
CA SER A 245 17.17 -19.71 12.41
C SER A 245 15.69 -20.04 12.58
N ARG A 246 15.19 -20.06 13.81
CA ARG A 246 13.75 -20.20 14.09
C ARG A 246 13.04 -18.89 13.83
N LEU A 247 11.84 -18.97 13.27
CA LEU A 247 10.93 -17.84 13.15
C LEU A 247 10.58 -17.29 14.56
N GLY A 248 10.33 -15.98 14.65
CA GLY A 248 10.18 -15.28 15.94
C GLY A 248 8.87 -15.55 16.68
N GLU A 249 8.79 -15.10 17.93
CA GLU A 249 7.52 -15.07 18.68
C GLU A 249 6.58 -14.02 18.07
N GLY A 250 5.32 -14.40 17.81
CA GLY A 250 4.28 -13.51 17.28
C GLY A 250 3.40 -14.15 16.20
N ILE A 251 3.90 -15.17 15.51
CA ILE A 251 3.22 -15.87 14.42
C ILE A 251 2.59 -17.17 14.97
N PRO A 252 1.37 -17.57 14.56
CA PRO A 252 0.64 -18.70 15.15
C PRO A 252 1.18 -20.10 14.78
N TYR A 253 2.23 -20.19 13.95
CA TYR A 253 2.86 -21.46 13.54
C TYR A 253 4.38 -21.47 13.75
N GLU A 254 4.95 -22.67 13.94
CA GLU A 254 6.40 -22.84 13.99
C GLU A 254 7.01 -22.73 12.58
N GLY A 255 8.07 -21.95 12.42
CA GLY A 255 8.76 -21.75 11.15
C GLY A 255 10.28 -21.64 11.25
N TYR A 256 10.90 -21.54 10.08
CA TYR A 256 12.30 -21.20 9.87
C TYR A 256 12.39 -19.84 9.16
N LYS A 257 13.41 -19.08 9.52
CA LYS A 257 13.93 -17.93 8.77
C LYS A 257 15.28 -18.32 8.20
N ILE A 258 15.38 -18.33 6.88
CA ILE A 258 16.51 -18.83 6.11
C ILE A 258 17.09 -17.66 5.31
N TYR A 259 18.39 -17.43 5.44
CA TYR A 259 19.15 -16.52 4.61
C TYR A 259 20.05 -17.33 3.69
N ILE A 260 20.00 -17.07 2.39
CA ILE A 260 20.80 -17.76 1.37
C ILE A 260 21.61 -16.70 0.62
N GLU A 261 22.93 -16.90 0.53
CA GLU A 261 23.80 -16.02 -0.27
C GLU A 261 23.41 -16.09 -1.75
N ASP A 262 23.36 -14.95 -2.41
CA ASP A 262 23.23 -14.88 -3.86
C ASP A 262 24.49 -15.48 -4.51
N PRO A 263 24.39 -16.41 -5.49
CA PRO A 263 25.55 -16.98 -6.18
C PRO A 263 26.47 -15.96 -6.85
N ASP A 264 25.94 -14.81 -7.28
CA ASP A 264 26.75 -13.71 -7.84
C ASP A 264 27.37 -12.80 -6.74
N GLY A 265 26.97 -13.01 -5.48
CA GLY A 265 27.64 -12.49 -4.28
C GLY A 265 27.32 -11.04 -3.94
N GLU A 266 26.30 -10.45 -4.57
CA GLU A 266 25.92 -9.04 -4.38
C GLU A 266 24.84 -8.85 -3.29
N SER A 267 24.07 -9.90 -2.97
CA SER A 267 22.92 -9.82 -2.06
C SER A 267 22.67 -11.11 -1.26
N ASN A 268 21.61 -11.13 -0.45
CA ASN A 268 21.08 -12.35 0.17
C ASN A 268 19.57 -12.45 -0.08
N TYR A 269 19.10 -13.66 -0.33
CA TYR A 269 17.68 -14.01 -0.23
C TYR A 269 17.33 -14.24 1.24
N ALA A 270 16.27 -13.61 1.72
CA ALA A 270 15.60 -13.95 2.97
C ALA A 270 14.31 -14.73 2.65
N MET A 271 14.10 -15.86 3.30
CA MET A 271 12.93 -16.72 3.15
C MET A 271 12.35 -17.09 4.51
N ASP A 272 11.03 -16.98 4.64
CA ASP A 272 10.29 -17.58 5.74
C ASP A 272 9.59 -18.87 5.25
N MET A 273 9.71 -19.94 6.04
CA MET A 273 9.25 -21.28 5.68
C MET A 273 8.58 -21.97 6.87
N THR A 274 7.50 -22.71 6.64
CA THR A 274 6.82 -23.48 7.70
C THR A 274 7.67 -24.67 8.16
N LEU A 275 7.82 -24.88 9.47
CA LEU A 275 8.54 -26.05 10.02
C LEU A 275 7.85 -27.35 9.59
N ARG A 276 6.52 -27.32 9.58
CA ARG A 276 5.66 -28.43 9.13
C ARG A 276 5.31 -28.27 7.67
N GLY A 277 5.62 -29.28 6.86
CA GLY A 277 5.48 -29.24 5.41
C GLY A 277 6.68 -28.64 4.67
N GLY A 278 7.47 -27.75 5.29
CA GLY A 278 8.61 -27.09 4.63
C GLY A 278 8.16 -26.20 3.48
N LEU A 279 7.10 -25.40 3.69
CA LEU A 279 6.43 -24.61 2.67
C LEU A 279 6.97 -23.17 2.71
N PRO A 280 7.55 -22.63 1.63
CA PRO A 280 7.93 -21.22 1.54
C PRO A 280 6.69 -20.33 1.62
N THR A 281 6.61 -19.45 2.62
CA THR A 281 5.49 -18.52 2.80
C THR A 281 5.80 -17.15 2.21
N TRP A 282 7.07 -16.74 2.30
CA TRP A 282 7.57 -15.44 1.85
C TRP A 282 9.05 -15.53 1.44
N VAL A 283 9.42 -14.78 0.42
CA VAL A 283 10.79 -14.59 -0.07
C VAL A 283 11.00 -13.11 -0.41
N MET A 284 12.19 -12.59 -0.12
CA MET A 284 12.68 -11.31 -0.63
C MET A 284 14.19 -11.34 -0.81
N GLN A 285 14.68 -10.82 -1.94
CA GLN A 285 16.09 -10.51 -2.18
C GLN A 285 16.31 -9.03 -1.86
N ASP A 286 17.22 -8.71 -0.93
CA ASP A 286 17.57 -7.34 -0.58
C ASP A 286 18.74 -6.87 -1.46
N ARG A 287 18.43 -6.43 -2.68
CA ARG A 287 19.41 -5.86 -3.63
C ARG A 287 18.91 -4.54 -4.25
N PRO A 288 19.80 -3.58 -4.52
CA PRO A 288 19.44 -2.33 -5.20
C PRO A 288 19.23 -2.59 -6.70
N ILE A 289 18.01 -2.33 -7.18
CA ILE A 289 17.61 -2.50 -8.59
C ILE A 289 17.38 -1.09 -9.14
N THR A 290 18.19 -0.64 -10.10
CA THR A 290 18.19 0.77 -10.57
C THR A 290 18.16 0.93 -12.09
N GLU A 291 18.02 -0.16 -12.84
CA GLU A 291 17.87 -0.15 -14.30
C GLU A 291 16.60 -0.89 -14.71
N THR A 292 16.03 -0.51 -15.86
CA THR A 292 14.89 -1.21 -16.49
C THR A 292 15.31 -1.60 -17.90
N ASN A 293 15.62 -2.88 -18.07
CA ASN A 293 16.11 -3.50 -19.31
C ASN A 293 15.06 -4.42 -19.96
N ILE A 294 14.19 -5.07 -19.18
CA ILE A 294 13.06 -5.88 -19.66
C ILE A 294 11.72 -5.15 -19.48
N SER A 295 10.70 -5.59 -20.21
CA SER A 295 9.35 -5.02 -20.12
C SER A 295 8.51 -5.64 -18.99
N LEU A 296 7.50 -4.93 -18.49
CA LEU A 296 6.57 -5.48 -17.48
C LEU A 296 5.86 -6.76 -17.96
N ASN A 297 5.57 -6.88 -19.27
CA ASN A 297 5.03 -8.11 -19.87
C ASN A 297 6.03 -9.27 -19.77
N GLU A 298 7.28 -9.05 -20.19
CA GLU A 298 8.35 -10.05 -20.13
C GLU A 298 8.63 -10.49 -18.68
N ALA A 299 8.61 -9.55 -17.74
CA ALA A 299 8.69 -9.85 -16.31
C ALA A 299 7.48 -10.65 -15.78
N SER A 300 6.28 -10.44 -16.31
CA SER A 300 5.09 -11.23 -15.95
C SER A 300 5.15 -12.67 -16.49
N GLU A 301 5.71 -12.86 -17.68
CA GLU A 301 5.97 -14.18 -18.27
C GLU A 301 7.00 -14.96 -17.41
N ILE A 302 8.08 -14.30 -16.97
CA ILE A 302 9.07 -14.89 -16.05
C ILE A 302 8.43 -15.26 -14.70
N ALA A 303 7.55 -14.40 -14.15
CA ALA A 303 6.84 -14.69 -12.90
C ALA A 303 5.91 -15.92 -13.03
N ALA A 304 5.22 -16.06 -14.17
CA ALA A 304 4.37 -17.21 -14.46
C ALA A 304 5.18 -18.51 -14.64
N ASP A 305 6.27 -18.47 -15.43
CA ASP A 305 7.18 -19.60 -15.61
C ASP A 305 7.80 -20.06 -14.28
N PHE A 306 8.16 -19.12 -13.39
CA PHE A 306 8.63 -19.46 -12.04
C PHE A 306 7.57 -20.23 -11.25
N LEU A 307 6.29 -19.81 -11.30
CA LEU A 307 5.21 -20.47 -10.58
C LEU A 307 4.91 -21.88 -11.14
N ASP A 308 4.85 -22.05 -12.46
CA ASP A 308 4.67 -23.35 -13.13
C ASP A 308 5.79 -24.33 -12.73
N GLU A 309 7.06 -23.90 -12.77
CA GLU A 309 8.21 -24.73 -12.38
C GLU A 309 8.19 -25.18 -10.91
N ARG A 310 7.49 -24.48 -10.01
CA ARG A 310 7.33 -24.86 -8.58
C ARG A 310 6.02 -25.63 -8.32
N GLY A 311 5.23 -25.93 -9.35
CA GLY A 311 3.99 -26.70 -9.24
C GLY A 311 2.79 -25.88 -8.75
N PHE A 312 2.76 -24.58 -9.05
CA PHE A 312 1.55 -23.77 -8.95
C PHE A 312 0.81 -23.83 -10.30
N ASP A 313 0.17 -24.98 -10.55
CA ASP A 313 -0.62 -25.22 -11.76
C ASP A 313 -1.84 -24.28 -11.86
N ASP A 314 -2.32 -24.01 -13.08
CA ASP A 314 -3.59 -23.33 -13.40
C ASP A 314 -3.80 -21.92 -12.74
N VAL A 315 -2.72 -21.15 -12.59
CA VAL A 315 -2.75 -19.74 -12.12
C VAL A 315 -2.89 -18.70 -13.24
N GLU A 316 -3.72 -17.68 -13.02
CA GLU A 316 -3.88 -16.51 -13.89
C GLU A 316 -3.34 -15.23 -13.26
N LEU A 317 -2.76 -14.35 -14.08
CA LEU A 317 -2.37 -13.00 -13.70
C LEU A 317 -3.62 -12.09 -13.63
N VAL A 318 -3.86 -11.46 -12.49
CA VAL A 318 -5.02 -10.56 -12.26
C VAL A 318 -4.65 -9.11 -11.92
N ASP A 319 -3.45 -8.85 -11.42
CA ASP A 319 -2.90 -7.48 -11.30
C ASP A 319 -1.40 -7.48 -11.65
N GLY A 320 -0.92 -6.37 -12.21
CA GLY A 320 0.46 -6.20 -12.66
C GLY A 320 0.87 -4.74 -12.67
N LYS A 321 1.72 -4.35 -11.72
CA LYS A 321 2.15 -2.96 -11.49
C LYS A 321 3.67 -2.83 -11.47
N GLN A 322 4.18 -1.75 -12.05
CA GLN A 322 5.61 -1.40 -11.96
C GLN A 322 5.81 -0.40 -10.82
N TYR A 323 6.71 -0.71 -9.89
CA TYR A 323 7.19 0.20 -8.87
C TYR A 323 8.71 0.39 -9.06
N ASP A 324 9.10 1.60 -9.48
CA ASP A 324 10.47 1.91 -9.92
C ASP A 324 10.95 0.88 -10.97
N SER A 325 11.95 0.06 -10.63
CA SER A 325 12.57 -0.92 -11.50
C SER A 325 12.16 -2.36 -11.13
N ILE A 326 11.01 -2.53 -10.47
CA ILE A 326 10.45 -3.83 -10.05
C ILE A 326 9.03 -4.00 -10.58
N GLY A 327 8.77 -5.10 -11.30
CA GLY A 327 7.42 -5.56 -11.60
C GLY A 327 6.84 -6.33 -10.41
N THR A 328 5.68 -5.94 -9.92
CA THR A 328 4.89 -6.66 -8.91
C THR A 328 3.64 -7.23 -9.57
N PHE A 329 3.40 -8.52 -9.38
CA PHE A 329 2.34 -9.27 -10.06
C PHE A 329 1.52 -10.05 -9.05
N GLN A 330 0.19 -10.02 -9.18
CA GLN A 330 -0.72 -10.87 -8.43
C GLN A 330 -1.27 -11.96 -9.33
N PHE A 331 -1.02 -13.22 -8.93
CA PHE A 331 -1.58 -14.41 -9.54
C PHE A 331 -2.65 -15.01 -8.62
N VAL A 332 -3.67 -15.63 -9.21
CA VAL A 332 -4.69 -16.41 -8.50
C VAL A 332 -4.91 -17.74 -9.22
N PRO A 333 -5.08 -18.88 -8.51
CA PRO A 333 -5.45 -20.14 -9.15
C PRO A 333 -6.88 -20.07 -9.69
N THR A 334 -7.17 -20.89 -10.69
CA THR A 334 -8.51 -21.01 -11.30
C THR A 334 -9.14 -22.38 -11.01
N ALA A 335 -10.46 -22.41 -10.90
CA ALA A 335 -11.23 -23.65 -10.79
C ALA A 335 -12.56 -23.51 -11.55
N ASN A 336 -12.81 -24.38 -12.53
CA ASN A 336 -13.98 -24.31 -13.42
C ASN A 336 -14.17 -22.92 -14.06
N ASP A 337 -13.08 -22.35 -14.59
CA ASP A 337 -13.03 -20.99 -15.17
C ASP A 337 -13.34 -19.84 -14.16
N ALA A 338 -13.37 -20.11 -12.85
CA ALA A 338 -13.51 -19.11 -11.79
C ALA A 338 -12.18 -18.81 -11.07
N ARG A 339 -11.85 -17.52 -10.92
CA ARG A 339 -10.62 -17.00 -10.27
C ARG A 339 -10.73 -17.02 -8.74
N LEU A 340 -9.72 -17.54 -8.04
CA LEU A 340 -9.78 -17.76 -6.59
C LEU A 340 -8.95 -16.73 -5.81
N TYR A 341 -9.51 -15.53 -5.61
CA TYR A 341 -8.81 -14.41 -4.94
C TYR A 341 -8.29 -14.69 -3.52
N PRO A 342 -8.96 -15.48 -2.65
CA PRO A 342 -8.40 -15.87 -1.35
C PRO A 342 -7.08 -16.65 -1.46
N ASP A 343 -6.81 -17.28 -2.60
CA ASP A 343 -5.62 -18.10 -2.83
C ASP A 343 -4.51 -17.30 -3.54
N ALA A 344 -4.48 -15.97 -3.40
CA ALA A 344 -3.55 -15.12 -4.13
C ALA A 344 -2.06 -15.43 -3.85
N ILE A 345 -1.24 -15.27 -4.88
CA ILE A 345 0.22 -15.33 -4.84
C ILE A 345 0.76 -14.00 -5.41
N ILE A 346 1.62 -13.32 -4.66
CA ILE A 346 2.26 -12.08 -5.13
C ILE A 346 3.72 -12.37 -5.50
N MET A 347 4.09 -12.05 -6.73
CA MET A 347 5.45 -12.16 -7.27
C MET A 347 6.07 -10.78 -7.42
N LYS A 348 7.39 -10.70 -7.26
CA LYS A 348 8.20 -9.53 -7.60
C LYS A 348 9.37 -9.93 -8.49
N VAL A 349 9.53 -9.25 -9.61
CA VAL A 349 10.58 -9.50 -10.61
C VAL A 349 11.35 -8.21 -10.85
N ALA A 350 12.68 -8.27 -10.80
CA ALA A 350 13.53 -7.15 -11.14
C ALA A 350 13.54 -6.90 -12.65
N LEU A 351 13.46 -5.64 -13.06
CA LEU A 351 13.37 -5.28 -14.47
C LEU A 351 14.74 -5.06 -15.12
N ASP A 352 15.85 -5.17 -14.39
CA ASP A 352 17.22 -5.04 -14.91
C ASP A 352 17.77 -6.34 -15.53
N ASP A 353 17.43 -7.50 -14.97
CA ASP A 353 17.87 -8.82 -15.45
C ASP A 353 16.76 -9.89 -15.53
N GLY A 354 15.64 -9.69 -14.83
CA GLY A 354 14.52 -10.63 -14.78
C GLY A 354 14.51 -11.56 -13.56
N ASP A 355 15.38 -11.36 -12.56
CA ASP A 355 15.38 -12.21 -11.36
C ASP A 355 14.11 -12.07 -10.53
N VAL A 356 13.65 -13.19 -9.95
CA VAL A 356 12.53 -13.22 -9.00
C VAL A 356 13.01 -12.78 -7.62
N VAL A 357 12.86 -11.48 -7.36
CA VAL A 357 13.34 -10.81 -6.14
C VAL A 357 12.33 -10.85 -4.99
N GLY A 358 11.13 -11.41 -5.19
CA GLY A 358 10.20 -11.65 -4.10
C GLY A 358 9.03 -12.55 -4.44
N TYR A 359 8.50 -13.21 -3.41
CA TYR A 359 7.32 -14.06 -3.47
C TYR A 359 6.56 -13.97 -2.13
N LYS A 360 5.22 -13.92 -2.18
CA LYS A 360 4.32 -14.09 -1.03
C LYS A 360 3.23 -15.07 -1.45
N GLY A 361 3.29 -16.30 -0.95
CA GLY A 361 2.28 -17.34 -1.18
C GLY A 361 1.60 -17.81 0.10
N ALA A 362 1.76 -17.08 1.22
CA ALA A 362 1.11 -17.42 2.48
C ALA A 362 -0.42 -17.58 2.36
N ASP A 363 -1.08 -16.74 1.56
CA ASP A 363 -2.54 -16.77 1.38
C ASP A 363 -2.97 -18.02 0.59
N TYR A 364 -2.32 -18.32 -0.55
CA TYR A 364 -2.44 -19.61 -1.24
C TYR A 364 -2.25 -20.79 -0.29
N LEU A 365 -1.17 -20.82 0.50
CA LEU A 365 -0.90 -21.93 1.43
C LEU A 365 -1.92 -22.04 2.57
N ALA A 366 -2.59 -20.95 2.95
CA ALA A 366 -3.64 -20.92 3.98
C ALA A 366 -5.00 -21.35 3.45
N ASN A 367 -5.35 -20.93 2.23
CA ASN A 367 -6.71 -21.01 1.70
C ASN A 367 -6.89 -22.09 0.63
N HIS A 368 -5.83 -22.46 -0.10
CA HIS A 368 -5.94 -23.31 -1.28
C HIS A 368 -6.42 -24.73 -0.97
N ARG A 369 -7.53 -25.09 -1.61
CA ARG A 369 -8.26 -26.35 -1.45
C ARG A 369 -9.17 -26.58 -2.64
N GLU A 370 -9.56 -27.84 -2.85
CA GLU A 370 -10.58 -28.19 -3.84
C GLU A 370 -11.91 -27.52 -3.46
N ARG A 371 -12.40 -26.63 -4.33
CA ARG A 371 -13.71 -25.99 -4.21
C ARG A 371 -14.71 -26.71 -5.12
N HIS A 372 -15.93 -26.87 -4.63
CA HIS A 372 -17.03 -27.50 -5.35
C HIS A 372 -18.18 -26.49 -5.49
N ASP A 373 -19.16 -26.82 -6.34
CA ASP A 373 -20.39 -26.04 -6.50
C ASP A 373 -20.13 -24.57 -6.94
N LEU A 374 -19.23 -24.39 -7.92
CA LEU A 374 -18.92 -23.10 -8.58
C LEU A 374 -19.85 -22.79 -9.78
N ASP A 375 -21.08 -23.32 -9.76
CA ASP A 375 -22.11 -23.05 -10.76
C ASP A 375 -22.99 -21.88 -10.27
N PRO A 376 -23.07 -20.73 -10.98
CA PRO A 376 -23.85 -19.58 -10.53
C PRO A 376 -25.37 -19.83 -10.61
N GLU A 377 -26.14 -19.39 -9.60
CA GLU A 377 -27.61 -19.49 -9.63
C GLU A 377 -28.27 -18.40 -10.50
N LEU A 378 -27.66 -17.21 -10.60
CA LEU A 378 -28.06 -16.14 -11.52
C LEU A 378 -27.35 -16.25 -12.87
N SER A 379 -27.96 -15.68 -13.90
CA SER A 379 -27.29 -15.45 -15.18
C SER A 379 -26.50 -14.12 -15.17
N LEU A 380 -25.47 -14.04 -16.02
CA LEU A 380 -24.72 -12.79 -16.23
C LEU A 380 -25.62 -11.62 -16.67
N GLU A 381 -26.69 -11.87 -17.44
CA GLU A 381 -27.65 -10.82 -17.83
C GLU A 381 -28.40 -10.26 -16.61
N GLU A 382 -28.75 -11.11 -15.63
CA GLU A 382 -29.36 -10.68 -14.36
C GLU A 382 -28.37 -9.97 -13.44
N ALA A 383 -27.09 -10.39 -13.42
CA ALA A 383 -26.05 -9.70 -12.64
C ALA A 383 -25.68 -8.33 -13.23
N LEU A 384 -25.72 -8.17 -14.56
CA LEU A 384 -25.49 -6.88 -15.23
C LEU A 384 -26.63 -5.87 -15.00
N ASP A 385 -27.87 -6.32 -14.75
CA ASP A 385 -28.99 -5.46 -14.38
C ASP A 385 -28.83 -4.83 -12.97
N GLU A 386 -27.95 -5.40 -12.11
CA GLU A 386 -27.62 -4.88 -10.76
C GLU A 386 -26.38 -3.94 -10.76
N VAL A 387 -25.72 -3.71 -11.91
CA VAL A 387 -24.58 -2.80 -12.04
C VAL A 387 -25.05 -1.34 -12.16
N HIS A 388 -24.27 -0.40 -11.61
CA HIS A 388 -24.58 1.04 -11.66
C HIS A 388 -24.79 1.56 -13.09
N GLU A 389 -25.88 2.33 -13.33
CA GLU A 389 -26.37 2.65 -14.68
C GLU A 389 -25.41 3.46 -15.56
N ASN A 390 -24.45 4.15 -14.95
CA ASN A 390 -23.44 4.96 -15.66
C ASN A 390 -22.14 4.20 -15.96
N LEU A 391 -22.01 2.94 -15.53
CA LEU A 391 -20.79 2.14 -15.66
C LEU A 391 -20.81 1.25 -16.91
N GLU A 392 -19.90 1.48 -17.86
CA GLU A 392 -19.84 0.71 -19.10
C GLU A 392 -18.93 -0.51 -18.94
N VAL A 393 -19.52 -1.69 -18.67
CA VAL A 393 -18.81 -2.98 -18.56
C VAL A 393 -18.09 -3.36 -19.86
N ARG A 394 -16.89 -3.92 -19.72
CA ARG A 394 -15.92 -4.24 -20.79
C ARG A 394 -15.49 -5.69 -20.82
N GLU A 395 -15.35 -6.30 -19.65
CA GLU A 395 -14.79 -7.63 -19.45
C GLU A 395 -15.49 -8.31 -18.26
N GLU A 396 -15.61 -9.64 -18.33
CA GLU A 396 -16.48 -10.46 -17.48
C GLU A 396 -15.80 -11.81 -17.18
N HIS A 397 -15.73 -12.18 -15.90
CA HIS A 397 -15.18 -13.45 -15.42
C HIS A 397 -16.05 -13.99 -14.26
N LEU A 398 -15.81 -15.24 -13.86
CA LEU A 398 -16.26 -15.72 -12.54
C LEU A 398 -15.10 -15.60 -11.54
N ALA A 399 -15.42 -15.25 -10.31
CA ALA A 399 -14.46 -15.16 -9.22
C ALA A 399 -15.05 -15.67 -7.90
N VAL A 400 -14.19 -16.20 -7.04
CA VAL A 400 -14.48 -16.39 -5.62
C VAL A 400 -13.70 -15.34 -4.85
N ILE A 401 -14.38 -14.56 -4.03
CA ILE A 401 -13.79 -13.57 -3.13
C ILE A 401 -14.21 -13.86 -1.68
N GLU A 402 -13.49 -13.29 -0.72
CA GLU A 402 -13.90 -13.26 0.68
C GLU A 402 -14.61 -11.93 0.93
N ASN A 403 -15.89 -11.97 1.30
CA ASN A 403 -16.68 -10.74 1.52
C ASN A 403 -16.38 -10.09 2.89
N GLN A 404 -17.04 -8.96 3.16
CA GLN A 404 -16.86 -8.20 4.41
C GLN A 404 -17.15 -9.00 5.70
N SER A 405 -17.86 -10.14 5.61
CA SER A 405 -18.12 -11.03 6.76
C SER A 405 -17.06 -12.12 6.96
N GLY A 406 -16.06 -12.20 6.08
CA GLY A 406 -15.06 -13.28 6.05
C GLY A 406 -15.57 -14.57 5.40
N GLU A 407 -16.65 -14.51 4.61
CA GLU A 407 -17.25 -15.67 3.95
C GLU A 407 -16.83 -15.70 2.46
N GLU A 408 -16.43 -16.87 1.96
CA GLU A 408 -16.16 -17.06 0.53
C GLU A 408 -17.46 -17.12 -0.26
N VAL A 409 -17.59 -16.24 -1.26
CA VAL A 409 -18.76 -16.10 -2.14
C VAL A 409 -18.36 -16.19 -3.60
N LEU A 410 -19.20 -16.85 -4.42
CA LEU A 410 -19.07 -16.88 -5.88
C LEU A 410 -19.65 -15.58 -6.45
N THR A 411 -18.91 -14.95 -7.35
CA THR A 411 -19.22 -13.64 -7.93
C THR A 411 -18.96 -13.63 -9.43
N TYR A 412 -19.68 -12.76 -10.14
CA TYR A 412 -19.24 -12.25 -11.43
C TYR A 412 -18.25 -11.11 -11.18
N GLU A 413 -17.01 -11.31 -11.62
CA GLU A 413 -16.01 -10.25 -11.71
C GLU A 413 -16.25 -9.48 -13.00
N LEU A 414 -16.49 -8.17 -12.89
CA LEU A 414 -16.80 -7.29 -14.01
C LEU A 414 -15.82 -6.12 -14.00
N TYR A 415 -15.17 -5.87 -15.14
CA TYR A 415 -14.40 -4.64 -15.34
C TYR A 415 -15.21 -3.66 -16.19
N GLY A 416 -15.32 -2.40 -15.76
CA GLY A 416 -16.04 -1.38 -16.49
C GLY A 416 -15.44 0.02 -16.33
N THR A 417 -15.91 0.95 -17.15
CA THR A 417 -15.39 2.33 -17.18
C THR A 417 -16.47 3.35 -16.85
N MET A 418 -16.15 4.32 -15.98
CA MET A 418 -17.02 5.43 -15.60
C MET A 418 -16.13 6.64 -15.26
N ASN A 419 -16.52 7.86 -15.65
CA ASN A 419 -15.80 9.12 -15.36
C ASN A 419 -14.30 9.09 -15.73
N ASP A 420 -13.95 8.47 -16.86
CA ASP A 420 -12.58 8.21 -17.37
C ASP A 420 -11.72 7.24 -16.52
N ASP A 421 -12.23 6.76 -15.37
CA ASP A 421 -11.62 5.70 -14.55
C ASP A 421 -12.06 4.29 -14.99
N THR A 422 -11.30 3.29 -14.54
CA THR A 422 -11.63 1.86 -14.68
C THR A 422 -11.93 1.29 -13.29
N TYR A 423 -12.96 0.45 -13.21
CA TYR A 423 -13.42 -0.20 -11.99
C TYR A 423 -13.48 -1.72 -12.16
N GLN A 424 -13.21 -2.44 -11.07
CA GLN A 424 -13.43 -3.87 -10.91
C GLN A 424 -14.55 -4.07 -9.89
N LEU A 425 -15.62 -4.76 -10.28
CA LEU A 425 -16.79 -5.03 -9.45
C LEU A 425 -16.96 -6.53 -9.27
N PHE A 426 -17.47 -6.92 -8.11
CA PHE A 426 -17.79 -8.31 -7.78
C PHE A 426 -19.27 -8.41 -7.40
N ILE A 427 -20.09 -8.96 -8.29
CA ILE A 427 -21.54 -9.14 -8.09
C ILE A 427 -21.81 -10.60 -7.69
N ASN A 428 -22.43 -10.84 -6.54
CA ASN A 428 -22.77 -12.19 -6.05
C ASN A 428 -23.56 -12.97 -7.10
N ALA A 429 -23.00 -14.08 -7.55
CA ALA A 429 -23.53 -14.85 -8.67
C ALA A 429 -24.74 -15.72 -8.29
N ASN A 430 -25.20 -15.65 -7.03
CA ASN A 430 -26.36 -16.38 -6.53
C ASN A 430 -27.55 -15.48 -6.20
N ASP A 431 -27.32 -14.24 -5.74
CA ASP A 431 -28.41 -13.33 -5.33
C ASP A 431 -28.32 -11.89 -5.86
N GLY A 432 -27.25 -11.54 -6.59
CA GLY A 432 -27.10 -10.23 -7.24
C GLY A 432 -26.56 -9.13 -6.33
N THR A 433 -26.29 -9.44 -5.05
CA THR A 433 -25.67 -8.49 -4.12
C THR A 433 -24.29 -8.07 -4.64
N GLU A 434 -24.06 -6.78 -4.80
CA GLU A 434 -22.70 -6.26 -5.00
C GLU A 434 -21.89 -6.51 -3.73
N GLU A 435 -20.78 -7.26 -3.81
CA GLU A 435 -19.97 -7.70 -2.65
C GLU A 435 -18.71 -6.84 -2.45
N ASP A 436 -18.16 -6.29 -3.54
CA ASP A 436 -16.93 -5.49 -3.54
C ASP A 436 -16.83 -4.66 -4.84
N VAL A 437 -16.28 -3.44 -4.76
CA VAL A 437 -16.06 -2.51 -5.88
C VAL A 437 -14.74 -1.79 -5.65
N LYS A 438 -13.85 -1.82 -6.65
CA LYS A 438 -12.51 -1.23 -6.58
C LYS A 438 -12.24 -0.35 -7.78
N ARG A 439 -11.68 0.83 -7.53
CA ARG A 439 -11.07 1.65 -8.59
C ARG A 439 -9.72 1.04 -8.97
N MET A 440 -9.52 0.78 -10.26
CA MET A 440 -8.26 0.27 -10.79
C MET A 440 -7.31 1.45 -11.04
N GLN A 441 -6.15 1.42 -10.39
CA GLN A 441 -5.13 2.46 -10.54
C GLN A 441 -4.62 2.52 -11.99
N GLY A 442 -4.72 3.70 -12.60
CA GLY A 442 -4.18 3.98 -13.92
C GLY A 442 -2.65 4.10 -13.93
N ALA A 443 -2.09 4.31 -15.13
CA ALA A 443 -0.67 4.63 -15.25
C ALA A 443 -0.36 6.01 -14.65
N GLU A 444 0.56 6.03 -13.69
CA GLU A 444 1.07 7.25 -13.04
C GLU A 444 1.50 8.32 -14.07
N PRO A 445 1.03 9.57 -13.96
CA PRO A 445 1.48 10.63 -14.85
C PRO A 445 2.95 10.98 -14.56
N VAL A 446 3.69 11.30 -15.61
CA VAL A 446 5.07 11.79 -15.45
C VAL A 446 5.03 13.22 -14.92
N TYR A 447 5.38 13.38 -13.64
CA TYR A 447 5.56 14.69 -13.01
C TYR A 447 6.89 15.32 -13.48
N ASP A 448 6.81 16.22 -14.46
CA ASP A 448 7.96 17.04 -14.88
C ASP A 448 8.35 18.02 -13.75
N ALA A 449 9.52 17.81 -13.13
CA ALA A 449 10.13 18.81 -12.24
C ALA A 449 10.56 20.05 -13.05
N MET A 450 10.27 21.27 -12.55
CA MET A 450 10.43 22.54 -13.29
C MET A 450 11.81 23.20 -13.19
#